data_AF-K9SJV2-F1
#
_entry.id   AF-K9SJV2-F1
#
_cell.length_a   1.000
_cell.length_b   1.000
_cell.length_c   1.000
_cell.angle_alpha   90.00
_cell.angle_beta   90.00
_cell.angle_gamma   90.00
#
_symmetry.space_group_name_H-M   'P 1'
#
loop_
_entity.id
_entity.type
_entity.pdbx_description
1 polymer ?
#
loop_
_entity_poly.entity_id
_entity_poly.type
_entity_poly.pdbx_seq_one_letter_code
_entity_poly.pdbx_strand_id
1 'polypeptide(L)'
;MQPQSLEPPTQPIASTQPIITLPTWITLSRLLAVPVILVVLNISQTPQSYYIATGAFLLAALTDWLDGYLARKLNLVSDLGKFLDPLVDKLLVAAPLLMLVQFGHVPAWGVFVILARELLVTAWRGIGTTPATIAPITSITPITPIVPIESYPLTASPANVSDPKIVKKQPSRVIGANLWGKAKTVVQIVAIAMLLLQLPGAIGLFWLAVALTVISGITYVLPIHHL
;
A
#
# COMPACT_ATOMS: atom_id res chain seq x y z
N MET A 1 -10.83 47.59 -40.78
CA MET A 1 -10.29 46.21 -40.74
C MET A 1 -10.58 45.64 -39.36
N GLN A 2 -11.28 44.51 -39.29
CA GLN A 2 -11.69 43.81 -38.06
C GLN A 2 -10.48 43.22 -37.29
N PRO A 3 -10.62 42.94 -35.98
CA PRO A 3 -9.53 42.75 -35.03
C PRO A 3 -8.90 41.35 -35.13
N GLN A 4 -7.57 41.26 -34.98
CA GLN A 4 -6.89 39.99 -34.77
C GLN A 4 -7.17 39.52 -33.33
N SER A 5 -8.13 38.62 -33.16
CA SER A 5 -8.31 37.87 -31.92
C SER A 5 -7.10 36.96 -31.70
N LEU A 6 -6.33 37.26 -30.67
CA LEU A 6 -5.34 36.33 -30.10
C LEU A 6 -6.11 35.11 -29.58
N GLU A 7 -6.15 34.02 -30.35
CA GLU A 7 -6.57 32.73 -29.80
C GLU A 7 -5.58 32.37 -28.69
N PRO A 8 -6.05 32.10 -27.45
CA PRO A 8 -5.18 31.61 -26.40
C PRO A 8 -4.61 30.24 -26.81
N PRO A 9 -3.37 29.93 -26.41
CA PRO A 9 -2.76 28.64 -26.74
C PRO A 9 -3.68 27.52 -26.23
N THR A 10 -4.12 26.65 -27.15
CA THR A 10 -4.88 25.45 -26.83
C THR A 10 -4.04 24.60 -25.88
N GLN A 11 -4.31 24.74 -24.58
CA GLN A 11 -3.71 23.92 -23.54
C GLN A 11 -4.03 22.46 -23.88
N PRO A 12 -3.05 21.54 -23.87
CA PRO A 12 -3.32 20.12 -24.04
C PRO A 12 -4.38 19.72 -23.02
N ILE A 13 -5.56 19.31 -23.48
CA ILE A 13 -6.63 18.82 -22.61
C ILE A 13 -6.01 17.65 -21.85
N ALA A 14 -5.90 17.78 -20.53
CA ALA A 14 -5.32 16.75 -19.67
C ALA A 14 -5.90 15.38 -20.08
N SER A 15 -5.03 14.45 -20.49
CA SER A 15 -5.47 13.14 -20.96
C SER A 15 -6.24 12.46 -19.83
N THR A 16 -7.56 12.34 -19.96
CA THR A 16 -8.42 11.68 -19.00
C THR A 16 -7.94 10.24 -18.86
N GLN A 17 -7.22 9.94 -17.77
CA GLN A 17 -6.76 8.59 -17.50
C GLN A 17 -7.98 7.67 -17.42
N PRO A 18 -7.98 6.48 -18.04
CA PRO A 18 -9.12 5.59 -18.02
C PRO A 18 -9.48 5.22 -16.58
N ILE A 19 -10.72 5.52 -16.18
CA ILE A 19 -11.24 5.31 -14.82
C ILE A 19 -11.26 3.80 -14.48
N ILE A 20 -11.48 2.95 -15.49
CA ILE A 20 -11.59 1.50 -15.35
C ILE A 20 -10.37 0.85 -15.99
N THR A 21 -9.48 0.34 -15.15
CA THR A 21 -8.29 -0.42 -15.55
C THR A 21 -8.41 -1.86 -15.06
N LEU A 22 -7.59 -2.78 -15.59
CA LEU A 22 -7.56 -4.17 -15.13
C LEU A 22 -7.37 -4.26 -13.58
N PRO A 23 -6.43 -3.53 -12.95
CA PRO A 23 -6.31 -3.50 -11.48
C PRO A 23 -7.60 -3.08 -10.76
N THR A 24 -8.32 -2.09 -11.30
CA THR A 24 -9.58 -1.61 -10.71
C THR A 24 -10.62 -2.74 -10.59
N TRP A 25 -10.72 -3.62 -11.60
CA TRP A 25 -11.64 -4.76 -11.57
C TRP A 25 -11.29 -5.80 -10.50
N ILE A 26 -10.00 -5.96 -10.21
CA ILE A 26 -9.52 -6.90 -9.19
C ILE A 26 -9.75 -6.34 -7.79
N THR A 27 -9.49 -5.05 -7.58
CA THR A 27 -9.85 -4.38 -6.33
C THR A 27 -11.36 -4.48 -6.07
N LEU A 28 -12.18 -4.31 -7.12
CA LEU A 28 -13.64 -4.48 -7.05
C LEU A 28 -14.06 -5.93 -6.76
N SER A 29 -13.41 -6.93 -7.34
CA SER A 29 -13.74 -8.34 -7.07
C SER A 29 -13.49 -8.71 -5.61
N ARG A 30 -12.41 -8.20 -5.01
CA ARG A 30 -12.10 -8.38 -3.58
C ARG A 30 -13.11 -7.65 -2.69
N LEU A 31 -13.49 -6.44 -3.07
CA LEU A 31 -14.54 -5.70 -2.38
C LEU A 31 -15.88 -6.45 -2.41
N LEU A 32 -16.19 -7.16 -3.50
CA LEU A 32 -17.38 -8.00 -3.63
C LEU A 32 -17.26 -9.31 -2.82
N ALA A 33 -16.06 -9.87 -2.67
CA ALA A 33 -15.84 -11.07 -1.86
C ALA A 33 -16.18 -10.85 -0.38
N VAL A 34 -15.96 -9.64 0.15
CA VAL A 34 -16.27 -9.28 1.55
C VAL A 34 -17.74 -9.52 1.92
N PRO A 35 -18.74 -8.89 1.28
CA PRO A 35 -20.14 -9.13 1.60
C PRO A 35 -20.56 -10.57 1.31
N VAL A 36 -19.98 -11.23 0.29
CA VAL A 36 -20.25 -12.65 0.02
C VAL A 36 -19.85 -13.52 1.21
N ILE A 37 -18.65 -13.34 1.76
CA ILE A 37 -18.17 -14.08 2.94
C ILE A 37 -19.11 -13.84 4.13
N LEU A 38 -19.46 -12.57 4.41
CA LEU A 38 -20.33 -12.22 5.54
C LEU A 38 -21.72 -12.86 5.40
N VAL A 39 -22.33 -12.78 4.22
CA VAL A 39 -23.67 -13.31 3.96
C VAL A 39 -23.67 -14.84 4.01
N VAL A 40 -22.72 -15.50 3.34
CA VAL A 40 -22.64 -16.97 3.31
C VAL A 40 -22.51 -17.54 4.73
N LEU A 41 -21.68 -16.92 5.58
CA LEU A 41 -21.50 -17.37 6.96
C LEU A 41 -22.73 -17.08 7.85
N ASN A 42 -23.52 -16.04 7.58
CA ASN A 42 -24.72 -15.71 8.37
C ASN A 42 -25.97 -16.50 7.96
N ILE A 43 -26.14 -16.87 6.68
CA ILE A 43 -27.35 -17.57 6.21
C ILE A 43 -27.44 -18.98 6.79
N SER A 44 -26.33 -19.72 6.71
CA SER A 44 -26.29 -21.13 7.12
C SER A 44 -24.97 -21.38 7.82
N GLN A 45 -24.98 -21.77 9.08
CA GLN A 45 -23.76 -22.17 9.81
C GLN A 45 -23.44 -23.66 9.57
N THR A 46 -23.53 -24.10 8.32
CA THR A 46 -23.28 -25.49 7.90
C THR A 46 -21.84 -25.66 7.42
N PRO A 47 -21.26 -26.87 7.43
CA PRO A 47 -19.91 -27.11 6.91
C PRO A 47 -19.70 -26.59 5.48
N GLN A 48 -20.75 -26.64 4.66
CA GLN A 48 -20.74 -26.13 3.28
C GLN A 48 -20.51 -24.62 3.21
N SER A 49 -21.13 -23.83 4.09
CA SER A 49 -20.93 -22.37 4.08
C SER A 49 -19.51 -22.00 4.47
N TYR A 50 -18.91 -22.72 5.43
CA TYR A 50 -17.51 -22.56 5.79
C TYR A 50 -16.57 -22.91 4.63
N TYR A 51 -16.84 -23.96 3.86
CA TYR A 51 -16.06 -24.28 2.65
C TYR A 51 -16.18 -23.21 1.58
N ILE A 52 -17.39 -22.70 1.31
CA ILE A 52 -17.63 -21.65 0.32
C ILE A 52 -16.96 -20.34 0.76
N ALA A 53 -17.11 -19.94 2.03
CA ALA A 53 -16.49 -18.74 2.58
C ALA A 53 -14.96 -18.82 2.55
N THR A 54 -14.39 -19.98 2.91
CA THR A 54 -12.95 -20.23 2.81
C THR A 54 -12.47 -20.15 1.36
N GLY A 55 -13.19 -20.77 0.43
CA GLY A 55 -12.89 -20.72 -1.00
C GLY A 55 -12.92 -19.28 -1.53
N ALA A 56 -13.97 -18.53 -1.22
CA ALA A 56 -14.10 -17.11 -1.61
C ALA A 56 -12.96 -16.26 -1.04
N PHE A 57 -12.65 -16.43 0.24
CA PHE A 57 -11.54 -15.74 0.91
C PHE A 57 -10.19 -16.05 0.27
N LEU A 58 -9.87 -17.34 0.06
CA LEU A 58 -8.60 -17.75 -0.54
C LEU A 58 -8.49 -17.28 -2.00
N LEU A 59 -9.56 -17.39 -2.79
CA LEU A 59 -9.55 -16.91 -4.18
C LEU A 59 -9.31 -15.41 -4.24
N ALA A 60 -9.98 -14.62 -3.39
CA ALA A 60 -9.79 -13.17 -3.30
C ALA A 60 -8.38 -12.77 -2.83
N ALA A 61 -7.81 -13.50 -1.86
CA ALA A 61 -6.44 -13.28 -1.39
C ALA A 61 -5.40 -13.65 -2.45
N LEU A 62 -5.63 -14.71 -3.22
CA LEU A 62 -4.74 -15.13 -4.31
C LEU A 62 -4.76 -14.19 -5.51
N THR A 63 -5.93 -13.61 -5.84
CA THR A 63 -6.04 -12.64 -6.96
C THR A 63 -5.21 -11.39 -6.69
N ASP A 64 -5.21 -10.87 -5.46
CA ASP A 64 -4.34 -9.74 -5.07
C ASP A 64 -2.86 -10.04 -5.32
N TRP A 65 -2.40 -11.23 -4.91
CA TRP A 65 -1.01 -11.62 -5.06
C TRP A 65 -0.59 -11.76 -6.53
N LEU A 66 -1.46 -12.39 -7.34
CA LEU A 66 -1.21 -12.62 -8.76
C LEU A 66 -1.18 -11.32 -9.56
N ASP A 67 -2.13 -10.43 -9.30
CA ASP A 67 -2.26 -9.19 -10.06
C ASP A 67 -1.35 -8.09 -9.57
N GLY A 68 -0.94 -8.11 -8.30
CA GLY A 68 0.16 -7.29 -7.80
C GLY A 68 1.48 -7.61 -8.49
N TYR A 69 1.66 -8.82 -9.04
CA TYR A 69 2.78 -9.16 -9.92
C TYR A 69 2.56 -8.64 -11.36
N LEU A 70 1.35 -8.78 -11.91
CA LEU A 70 1.03 -8.38 -13.28
C LEU A 70 0.98 -6.85 -13.48
N ALA A 71 0.45 -6.11 -12.50
CA ALA A 71 0.37 -4.64 -12.49
C ALA A 71 1.75 -3.98 -12.54
N ARG A 72 2.76 -4.59 -11.89
CA ARG A 72 4.16 -4.14 -11.96
C ARG A 72 4.77 -4.26 -13.36
N LYS A 73 4.17 -5.08 -14.23
CA LYS A 73 4.60 -5.27 -15.62
C LYS A 73 3.85 -4.38 -16.62
N LEU A 74 2.68 -3.86 -16.25
CA LEU A 74 1.75 -3.23 -17.18
C LEU A 74 1.64 -1.70 -17.07
N ASN A 75 2.27 -1.04 -16.07
CA ASN A 75 2.32 0.43 -15.91
C ASN A 75 0.96 1.19 -15.94
N LEU A 76 -0.17 0.49 -15.90
CA LEU A 76 -1.51 1.06 -15.95
C LEU A 76 -2.12 1.03 -14.55
N VAL A 77 -2.01 2.15 -13.83
CA VAL A 77 -2.53 2.26 -12.45
C VAL A 77 -3.42 3.48 -12.32
N SER A 78 -4.72 3.25 -12.14
CA SER A 78 -5.71 4.30 -11.83
C SER A 78 -5.54 4.83 -10.41
N ASP A 79 -5.68 6.14 -10.21
CA ASP A 79 -5.53 6.78 -8.89
C ASP A 79 -6.61 6.35 -7.89
N LEU A 80 -7.82 6.05 -8.39
CA LEU A 80 -8.89 5.49 -7.57
C LEU A 80 -8.53 4.10 -7.06
N GLY A 81 -7.96 3.24 -7.92
CA GLY A 81 -7.52 1.89 -7.55
C GLY A 81 -6.45 1.91 -6.45
N LYS A 82 -5.46 2.81 -6.57
CA LYS A 82 -4.40 2.98 -5.55
C LYS A 82 -4.95 3.35 -4.17
N PHE A 83 -6.02 4.15 -4.13
CA PHE A 83 -6.65 4.55 -2.88
C PHE A 83 -7.54 3.43 -2.30
N LEU A 84 -8.27 2.70 -3.16
CA LEU A 84 -9.14 1.61 -2.73
C LEU A 84 -8.35 0.38 -2.26
N ASP A 85 -7.17 0.09 -2.83
CA ASP A 85 -6.40 -1.11 -2.50
C ASP A 85 -6.11 -1.26 -1.00
N PRO A 86 -5.48 -0.30 -0.28
CA PRO A 86 -5.21 -0.44 1.15
C PRO A 86 -6.46 -0.54 2.04
N LEU A 87 -7.63 -0.10 1.55
CA LEU A 87 -8.90 -0.22 2.24
C LEU A 87 -9.45 -1.64 2.07
N VAL A 88 -9.55 -2.10 0.83
CA VAL A 88 -10.11 -3.42 0.50
C VAL A 88 -9.24 -4.55 1.07
N ASP A 89 -7.92 -4.41 1.04
CA ASP A 89 -6.97 -5.37 1.63
C ASP A 89 -7.34 -5.69 3.10
N LYS A 90 -7.64 -4.65 3.89
CA LYS A 90 -7.95 -4.79 5.31
C LYS A 90 -9.35 -5.34 5.55
N LEU A 91 -10.31 -4.93 4.72
CA LEU A 91 -11.68 -5.44 4.82
C LEU A 91 -11.74 -6.94 4.54
N LEU A 92 -10.97 -7.42 3.56
CA LEU A 92 -10.91 -8.84 3.20
C LEU A 92 -10.43 -9.72 4.36
N VAL A 93 -9.49 -9.22 5.16
CA VAL A 93 -8.97 -9.90 6.35
C VAL A 93 -9.90 -9.72 7.56
N ALA A 94 -10.43 -8.50 7.75
CA ALA A 94 -11.26 -8.17 8.90
C ALA A 94 -12.59 -8.92 8.88
N ALA A 95 -13.25 -9.01 7.73
CA ALA A 95 -14.57 -9.62 7.60
C ALA A 95 -14.67 -11.05 8.17
N PRO A 96 -13.84 -12.02 7.73
CA PRO A 96 -13.88 -13.37 8.29
C PRO A 96 -13.47 -13.41 9.78
N LEU A 97 -12.49 -12.59 10.21
CA LEU A 97 -12.10 -12.52 11.62
C LEU A 97 -13.22 -12.02 12.53
N LEU A 98 -13.97 -11.00 12.08
CA LEU A 98 -15.11 -10.47 12.83
C LEU A 98 -16.24 -11.51 12.92
N MET A 99 -16.50 -12.26 11.85
CA MET A 99 -17.45 -13.39 11.89
C MET A 99 -17.00 -14.48 12.87
N LEU A 100 -15.71 -14.81 12.89
CA LEU A 100 -15.16 -15.80 13.83
C LEU A 100 -15.25 -15.32 15.29
N VAL A 101 -15.14 -14.02 15.55
CA VAL A 101 -15.41 -13.43 16.88
C VAL A 101 -16.89 -13.56 17.22
N GLN A 102 -17.79 -13.22 16.28
CA GLN A 102 -19.23 -13.33 16.47
C GLN A 102 -19.66 -14.77 16.80
N PHE A 103 -19.02 -15.77 16.20
CA PHE A 103 -19.26 -17.19 16.49
C PHE A 103 -18.49 -17.71 17.71
N GLY A 104 -17.73 -16.86 18.41
CA GLY A 104 -16.99 -17.23 19.62
C GLY A 104 -15.79 -18.15 19.37
N HIS A 105 -15.32 -18.27 18.13
CA HIS A 105 -14.20 -19.16 17.78
C HIS A 105 -12.84 -18.55 18.13
N VAL A 106 -12.76 -17.21 18.18
CA VAL A 106 -11.56 -16.47 18.57
C VAL A 106 -11.92 -15.30 19.49
N PRO A 107 -11.03 -14.92 20.42
CA PRO A 107 -11.30 -13.79 21.31
C PRO A 107 -11.21 -12.45 20.57
N ALA A 108 -12.18 -11.57 20.83
CA ALA A 108 -12.26 -10.24 20.21
C ALA A 108 -10.98 -9.40 20.39
N TRP A 109 -10.34 -9.48 21.56
CA TRP A 109 -9.13 -8.72 21.84
C TRP A 109 -7.94 -9.13 20.96
N GLY A 110 -7.83 -10.42 20.59
CA GLY A 110 -6.78 -10.89 19.69
C GLY A 110 -6.96 -10.34 18.27
N VAL A 111 -8.21 -10.35 17.78
CA VAL A 111 -8.57 -9.73 16.49
C VAL A 111 -8.34 -8.22 16.52
N PHE A 112 -8.68 -7.56 17.62
CA PHE A 112 -8.41 -6.13 17.80
C PHE A 112 -6.91 -5.81 17.65
N VAL A 113 -6.01 -6.59 18.24
CA VAL A 113 -4.55 -6.39 18.10
C VAL A 113 -4.11 -6.47 16.64
N ILE A 114 -4.65 -7.43 15.88
CA ILE A 114 -4.35 -7.58 14.44
C ILE A 114 -4.82 -6.32 13.68
N LEU A 115 -6.09 -5.95 13.82
CA LEU A 115 -6.68 -4.83 13.09
C LEU A 115 -6.06 -3.49 13.47
N ALA A 116 -5.86 -3.24 14.76
CA ALA A 116 -5.23 -2.02 15.26
C ALA A 116 -3.83 -1.86 14.67
N ARG A 117 -3.01 -2.92 14.67
CA ARG A 117 -1.68 -2.88 14.06
C ARG A 117 -1.76 -2.58 12.57
N GLU A 118 -2.66 -3.24 11.82
CA GLU A 118 -2.78 -3.02 10.38
C GLU A 118 -3.17 -1.58 10.04
N LEU A 119 -4.08 -0.97 10.82
CA LEU A 119 -4.45 0.44 10.68
C LEU A 119 -3.28 1.37 11.03
N LEU A 120 -2.60 1.14 12.16
CA LEU A 120 -1.49 1.97 12.63
C LEU A 120 -0.34 2.02 11.61
N VAL A 121 0.07 0.87 11.07
CA VAL A 121 1.19 0.82 10.10
C VAL A 121 0.82 1.48 8.77
N THR A 122 -0.43 1.35 8.30
CA THR A 122 -0.86 2.09 7.10
C THR A 122 -0.91 3.59 7.35
N ALA A 123 -1.45 4.03 8.49
CA ALA A 123 -1.52 5.44 8.84
C ALA A 123 -0.10 6.05 8.94
N TRP A 124 0.80 5.37 9.67
CA TRP A 124 2.20 5.79 9.80
C TRP A 124 2.89 5.92 8.44
N ARG A 125 2.67 4.95 7.55
CA ARG A 125 3.25 4.97 6.20
C ARG A 125 2.67 6.08 5.32
N GLY A 126 1.43 6.46 5.53
CA GLY A 126 0.78 7.56 4.79
C GLY A 126 1.29 8.95 5.19
N ILE A 127 1.61 9.15 6.47
CA ILE A 127 2.04 10.46 7.02
C ILE A 127 3.40 10.91 6.48
N GLY A 128 4.30 9.98 6.12
CA GLY A 128 5.65 10.28 5.62
C GLY A 128 5.74 10.78 4.17
N THR A 129 4.61 10.98 3.48
CA THR A 129 4.54 11.34 2.06
C THR A 129 3.95 12.73 1.81
N THR A 130 4.12 13.67 2.74
CA THR A 130 3.92 15.08 2.40
C THR A 130 5.08 15.50 1.48
N PRO A 131 4.83 15.88 0.21
CA PRO A 131 5.85 16.54 -0.56
C PRO A 131 6.24 17.80 0.21
N ALA A 132 7.54 17.97 0.43
CA ALA A 132 8.11 19.22 0.94
C ALA A 132 7.87 20.34 -0.11
N THR A 133 6.64 20.79 -0.27
CA THR A 133 6.28 21.79 -1.28
C THR A 133 4.98 22.49 -0.91
N ILE A 134 4.93 23.07 0.29
CA ILE A 134 4.53 24.48 0.45
C ILE A 134 5.41 25.01 1.58
N ALA A 135 6.66 25.35 1.27
CA ALA A 135 7.38 26.27 2.15
C ALA A 135 6.53 27.55 2.22
N PRO A 136 6.15 28.03 3.41
CA PRO A 136 5.44 29.29 3.50
C PRO A 136 6.32 30.37 2.84
N ILE A 137 5.72 31.24 2.03
CA ILE A 137 6.38 32.34 1.32
C ILE A 137 6.84 33.44 2.32
N THR A 138 7.17 33.07 3.55
CA THR A 138 7.61 33.95 4.63
C THR A 138 9.09 33.79 4.97
N SER A 139 9.80 32.79 4.41
CA SER A 139 11.27 32.78 4.45
C SER A 139 11.81 33.51 3.23
N ILE A 140 11.86 34.84 3.32
CA ILE A 140 12.82 35.65 2.56
C ILE A 140 14.19 35.03 2.81
N THR A 141 14.71 34.27 1.85
CA THR A 141 16.12 33.89 1.85
C THR A 141 16.92 35.19 1.96
N PRO A 142 17.88 35.31 2.88
CA PRO A 142 18.83 36.40 2.82
C PRO A 142 19.44 36.37 1.41
N ILE A 143 19.31 37.48 0.69
CA ILE A 143 20.07 37.75 -0.52
C ILE A 143 21.53 37.33 -0.24
N THR A 144 21.96 36.25 -0.87
CA THR A 144 23.36 35.85 -0.89
C THR A 144 24.20 37.08 -1.28
N PRO A 145 25.31 37.38 -0.58
CA PRO A 145 26.20 38.44 -1.00
C PRO A 145 26.59 38.21 -2.46
N ILE A 146 26.43 39.24 -3.29
CA ILE A 146 26.89 39.24 -4.67
C ILE A 146 28.43 39.13 -4.59
N VAL A 147 28.97 37.95 -4.88
CA VAL A 147 30.41 37.76 -4.98
C VAL A 147 30.90 38.60 -6.16
N PRO A 148 31.89 39.50 -5.98
CA PRO A 148 32.46 40.27 -7.09
C PRO A 148 32.95 39.33 -8.19
N ILE A 149 32.57 39.65 -9.43
CA ILE A 149 32.83 38.84 -10.64
C ILE A 149 34.35 38.66 -10.92
N GLU A 150 35.20 39.34 -10.16
CA GLU A 150 36.65 39.33 -10.24
C GLU A 150 37.30 38.10 -9.57
N SER A 151 36.57 37.35 -8.73
CA SER A 151 37.10 36.15 -8.07
C SER A 151 36.96 34.86 -8.90
N TYR A 152 36.49 34.93 -10.14
CA TYR A 152 36.47 33.78 -11.04
C TYR A 152 37.84 33.63 -11.71
N PRO A 153 38.59 32.52 -11.48
CA PRO A 153 39.83 32.31 -12.20
C PRO A 153 39.53 32.18 -13.71
N LEU A 154 40.06 33.12 -14.49
CA LEU A 154 39.91 33.25 -15.96
C LEU A 154 40.51 32.08 -16.78
N THR A 155 40.85 30.95 -16.15
CA THR A 155 41.44 29.78 -16.80
C THR A 155 40.55 28.53 -16.73
N ALA A 156 39.34 28.60 -16.17
CA ALA A 156 38.38 27.50 -16.25
C ALA A 156 37.61 27.57 -17.58
N SER A 157 38.16 26.93 -18.61
CA SER A 157 37.39 26.51 -19.79
C SER A 157 36.11 25.81 -19.31
N PRO A 158 34.91 26.14 -19.82
CA PRO A 158 33.67 25.56 -19.34
C PRO A 158 33.74 24.05 -19.58
N ALA A 159 33.99 23.31 -18.50
CA ALA A 159 33.89 21.86 -18.50
C ALA A 159 32.51 21.51 -19.02
N ASN A 160 32.49 20.80 -20.14
CA ASN A 160 31.30 20.36 -20.84
C ASN A 160 30.36 19.63 -19.85
N VAL A 161 29.28 20.30 -19.46
CA VAL A 161 28.28 19.81 -18.48
C VAL A 161 27.46 18.62 -19.04
N SER A 162 27.79 18.13 -20.24
CA SER A 162 27.20 16.90 -20.80
C SER A 162 27.89 15.60 -20.38
N ASP A 163 28.91 15.64 -19.51
CA ASP A 163 29.62 14.41 -19.10
C ASP A 163 28.72 13.54 -18.18
N PRO A 164 28.17 12.40 -18.66
CA PRO A 164 27.23 11.58 -17.90
C PRO A 164 27.87 10.92 -16.67
N LYS A 165 29.20 11.03 -16.52
CA LYS A 165 29.96 10.49 -15.39
C LYS A 165 29.82 11.29 -14.09
N ILE A 166 29.33 12.53 -14.14
CA ILE A 166 29.21 13.39 -12.94
C ILE A 166 27.92 13.15 -12.15
N VAL A 167 26.91 12.51 -12.74
CA VAL A 167 25.73 12.02 -12.00
C VAL A 167 26.06 10.65 -11.39
N LYS A 168 26.84 10.66 -10.30
CA LYS A 168 26.98 9.49 -9.43
C LYS A 168 25.59 9.13 -8.89
N LYS A 169 24.97 8.13 -9.51
CA LYS A 169 23.79 7.43 -9.01
C LYS A 169 24.08 7.02 -7.56
N GLN A 170 23.51 7.76 -6.60
CA GLN A 170 23.50 7.33 -5.22
C GLN A 170 22.97 5.89 -5.22
N PRO A 171 23.65 4.93 -4.55
CA PRO A 171 23.08 3.61 -4.42
C PRO A 171 21.76 3.80 -3.68
N SER A 172 20.66 3.78 -4.41
CA SER A 172 19.34 3.62 -3.81
C SER A 172 19.44 2.29 -3.10
N ARG A 173 19.72 2.33 -1.80
CA ARG A 173 19.53 1.21 -0.91
C ARG A 173 18.03 1.03 -0.87
N VAL A 174 17.51 0.35 -1.89
CA VAL A 174 16.16 -0.16 -1.92
C VAL A 174 16.11 -1.04 -0.70
N ILE A 175 15.55 -0.53 0.39
CA ILE A 175 15.46 -1.24 1.66
C ILE A 175 14.83 -2.58 1.31
N GLY A 176 15.66 -3.63 1.38
CA GLY A 176 15.30 -4.95 0.89
C GLY A 176 14.02 -5.37 1.57
N ALA A 177 13.00 -5.69 0.76
CA ALA A 177 11.66 -5.99 1.21
C ALA A 177 11.68 -6.90 2.46
N ASN A 178 11.21 -6.37 3.58
CA ASN A 178 11.26 -7.01 4.88
C ASN A 178 10.56 -8.39 4.81
N LEU A 179 11.32 -9.50 4.80
CA LEU A 179 10.77 -10.87 4.73
C LEU A 179 9.71 -11.11 5.82
N TRP A 180 9.95 -10.54 7.01
CA TRP A 180 9.05 -10.56 8.16
C TRP A 180 7.65 -10.01 7.86
N GLY A 181 7.56 -8.99 7.01
CA GLY A 181 6.29 -8.41 6.60
C GLY A 181 5.45 -9.34 5.74
N LYS A 182 6.08 -10.17 4.89
CA LYS A 182 5.38 -11.16 4.07
C LYS A 182 5.00 -12.41 4.87
N ALA A 183 5.90 -12.86 5.74
CA ALA A 183 5.66 -14.03 6.58
C ALA A 183 4.41 -13.87 7.45
N LYS A 184 4.23 -12.68 8.07
CA LYS A 184 3.01 -12.42 8.86
C LYS A 184 1.73 -12.56 8.03
N THR A 185 1.73 -12.06 6.79
CA THR A 185 0.56 -12.09 5.90
C THR A 185 0.23 -13.53 5.50
N VAL A 186 1.22 -14.33 5.13
CA VAL A 186 1.00 -15.75 4.78
C VAL A 186 0.44 -16.50 5.98
N VAL A 187 1.05 -16.36 7.15
CA VAL A 187 0.58 -17.03 8.37
C VAL A 187 -0.84 -16.59 8.74
N GLN A 188 -1.16 -15.31 8.59
CA GLN A 188 -2.48 -14.77 8.87
C GLN A 188 -3.56 -15.28 7.89
N ILE A 189 -3.26 -15.35 6.59
CA ILE A 189 -4.16 -15.95 5.59
C ILE A 189 -4.42 -17.43 5.91
N VAL A 190 -3.36 -18.19 6.21
CA VAL A 190 -3.49 -19.61 6.57
C VAL A 190 -4.27 -19.78 7.88
N ALA A 191 -4.01 -18.94 8.89
CA ALA A 191 -4.74 -18.95 10.15
C ALA A 191 -6.24 -18.71 9.94
N ILE A 192 -6.61 -17.70 9.16
CA ILE A 192 -8.02 -17.40 8.85
C ILE A 192 -8.67 -18.57 8.11
N ALA A 193 -8.01 -19.12 7.09
CA ALA A 193 -8.54 -20.26 6.35
C ALA A 193 -8.73 -21.49 7.24
N MET A 194 -7.76 -21.80 8.11
CA MET A 194 -7.87 -22.90 9.07
C MET A 194 -8.97 -22.67 10.11
N LEU A 195 -9.16 -21.43 10.57
CA LEU A 195 -10.21 -21.06 11.51
C LEU A 195 -11.60 -21.19 10.88
N LEU A 196 -11.77 -20.74 9.63
CA LEU A 196 -13.02 -20.93 8.89
C LEU A 196 -13.34 -22.41 8.69
N LEU A 197 -12.32 -23.24 8.41
CA LEU A 197 -12.49 -24.69 8.29
C LEU A 197 -12.58 -25.43 9.63
N GLN A 198 -12.48 -24.72 10.76
CA GLN A 198 -12.48 -25.28 12.12
C GLN A 198 -11.48 -26.43 12.30
N LEU A 199 -10.31 -26.32 11.65
CA LEU A 199 -9.29 -27.38 11.71
C LEU A 199 -8.57 -27.40 13.07
N PRO A 200 -8.14 -28.59 13.55
CA PRO A 200 -7.33 -28.68 14.76
C PRO A 200 -6.04 -27.87 14.59
N GLY A 201 -5.69 -27.11 15.63
CA GLY A 201 -4.51 -26.23 15.62
C GLY A 201 -4.73 -24.84 15.03
N ALA A 202 -5.90 -24.54 14.46
CA ALA A 202 -6.21 -23.21 13.91
C ALA A 202 -6.02 -22.07 14.94
N ILE A 203 -6.42 -22.30 16.18
CA ILE A 203 -6.26 -21.33 17.28
C ILE A 203 -4.78 -21.08 17.62
N GLY A 204 -3.93 -22.10 17.53
CA GLY A 204 -2.49 -21.95 17.74
C GLY A 204 -1.86 -21.11 16.63
N LEU A 205 -2.29 -21.36 15.38
CA LEU A 205 -1.83 -20.57 14.23
C LEU A 205 -2.35 -19.13 14.28
N PHE A 206 -3.56 -18.91 14.82
CA PHE A 206 -4.08 -17.58 15.11
C PHE A 206 -3.19 -16.82 16.09
N TRP A 207 -2.80 -17.43 17.22
CA TRP A 207 -1.89 -16.80 18.16
C TRP A 207 -0.51 -16.54 17.57
N LEU A 208 -0.01 -17.43 16.71
CA LEU A 208 1.21 -17.18 15.94
C LEU A 208 1.05 -15.96 15.03
N ALA A 209 -0.08 -15.85 14.33
CA ALA A 209 -0.39 -14.69 13.49
C ALA A 209 -0.44 -13.39 14.30
N VAL A 210 -1.07 -13.40 15.49
CA VAL A 210 -1.07 -12.26 16.42
C VAL A 210 0.35 -11.88 16.83
N ALA A 211 1.16 -12.85 17.27
CA ALA A 211 2.54 -12.62 17.68
C ALA A 211 3.40 -12.03 16.55
N LEU A 212 3.35 -12.62 15.36
CA LEU A 212 4.04 -12.12 14.18
C LEU A 212 3.57 -10.71 13.79
N THR A 213 2.29 -10.42 13.97
CA THR A 213 1.72 -9.09 13.69
C THR A 213 2.30 -8.04 14.63
N VAL A 214 2.43 -8.36 15.92
CA VAL A 214 3.06 -7.48 16.92
C VAL A 214 4.55 -7.29 16.64
N ILE A 215 5.31 -8.37 16.42
CA ILE A 215 6.75 -8.31 16.09
C ILE A 215 6.97 -7.48 14.83
N SER A 216 6.17 -7.72 13.79
CA SER A 216 6.19 -6.94 12.56
C SER A 216 5.75 -5.49 12.80
N GLY A 217 4.89 -5.20 13.78
CA GLY A 217 4.53 -3.83 14.14
C GLY A 217 5.71 -3.07 14.77
N ILE A 218 6.35 -3.68 15.76
CA ILE A 218 7.47 -3.10 16.50
C ILE A 218 8.64 -2.78 15.57
N THR A 219 9.00 -3.70 14.68
CA THR A 219 10.09 -3.52 13.70
C THR A 219 9.84 -2.40 12.68
N TYR A 220 8.58 -2.00 12.49
CA TYR A 220 8.21 -0.88 11.61
C TYR A 220 8.19 0.47 12.33
N VAL A 221 7.79 0.49 13.61
CA VAL A 221 7.70 1.72 14.41
C VAL A 221 9.06 2.09 15.00
N LEU A 222 9.84 1.10 15.41
CA LEU A 222 11.22 1.26 15.82
C LEU A 222 12.09 0.81 14.64
N PRO A 223 12.61 1.71 13.79
CA PRO A 223 13.72 1.37 12.93
C PRO A 223 14.89 1.05 13.85
N ILE A 224 15.05 -0.23 14.22
CA ILE A 224 16.25 -0.72 14.86
C ILE A 224 17.34 -0.58 13.80
N HIS A 225 17.97 0.59 13.79
CA HIS A 225 19.20 0.85 13.06
C HIS A 225 20.22 -0.18 13.53
N HIS A 226 20.62 -1.06 12.62
CA HIS A 226 21.87 -1.82 12.64
C HIS A 226 22.25 -2.52 13.96
N LEU A 227 22.13 -3.85 13.97
CA LEU A 227 23.18 -4.73 14.50
C LEU A 227 23.47 -5.80 13.44
#